data_AF-A0A662RNW1-F1
#
_entry.id   AF-A0A662RNW1-F1
#
_cell.length_a   1.000
_cell.length_b   1.000
_cell.length_c   1.000
_cell.angle_alpha   90.00
_cell.angle_beta   90.00
_cell.angle_gamma   90.00
#
_symmetry.space_group_name_H-M   'P 1'
#
loop_
_entity.id
_entity.type
_entity.pdbx_description
1 polymer ?
#
loop_
_entity_poly.entity_id
_entity_poly.type
_entity_poly.pdbx_seq_one_letter_code
_entity_poly.pdbx_strand_id
1 'polypeptide(L)'
;MLRINYINEFLLLLIKPDRMIIEEEDFCCLNEKCPDYNKKGAANIKIHSTYGKHARIRMLKCKTCDSFFSERKNTLFYNCRLPEGQITEIINLLGRGYSIRKIHRLTGISRNAISRLVHITARYTNQCIECHFKEIENDIKI
;
A
#
# COMPACT_ATOMS: atom_id res chain seq x y z
N MET A 1 5.79 -0.66 -10.47
CA MET A 1 6.36 -0.63 -9.11
C MET A 1 5.20 -0.37 -8.17
N LEU A 2 4.86 -1.34 -7.32
CA LEU A 2 4.16 -1.02 -6.07
C LEU A 2 5.03 -0.03 -5.29
N ARG A 3 4.47 0.79 -4.42
CA ARG A 3 5.25 1.83 -3.73
C ARG A 3 6.28 1.18 -2.80
N ILE A 4 7.51 0.96 -3.31
CA ILE A 4 8.70 0.48 -2.58
C ILE A 4 9.26 1.61 -1.71
N ASN A 5 8.38 2.37 -1.05
CA ASN A 5 8.71 2.99 0.24
C ASN A 5 8.06 2.17 1.39
N TYR A 6 7.33 1.09 1.08
CA TYR A 6 6.84 0.12 2.06
C TYR A 6 7.76 -1.09 2.27
N ILE A 7 8.81 -1.28 1.45
CA ILE A 7 9.57 -2.55 1.40
C ILE A 7 11.02 -2.42 1.90
N ASN A 8 11.65 -1.24 1.87
CA ASN A 8 12.95 -1.07 2.55
C ASN A 8 12.85 -1.12 4.08
N GLU A 9 11.65 -1.33 4.60
CA GLU A 9 11.32 -1.18 6.01
C GLU A 9 10.19 -2.14 6.44
N PHE A 10 10.22 -3.40 5.99
CA PHE A 10 9.37 -4.45 6.59
C PHE A 10 9.54 -4.51 8.12
N LEU A 11 10.69 -4.05 8.62
CA LEU A 11 10.99 -3.85 10.04
C LEU A 11 10.52 -2.50 10.61
N LEU A 12 10.37 -1.42 9.84
CA LEU A 12 9.98 -0.10 10.37
C LEU A 12 8.46 0.14 10.41
N LEU A 13 7.69 -0.68 9.68
CA LEU A 13 6.26 -0.89 9.96
C LEU A 13 6.00 -1.34 11.41
N LEU A 14 7.02 -1.87 12.11
CA LEU A 14 6.91 -2.41 13.47
C LEU A 14 7.33 -1.42 14.58
N ILE A 15 7.95 -0.28 14.27
CA ILE A 15 8.66 0.52 15.30
C ILE A 15 8.10 1.95 15.48
N LYS A 16 7.47 2.58 14.48
CA LYS A 16 6.87 3.94 14.67
C LYS A 16 5.61 4.17 13.84
N PRO A 17 4.41 4.25 14.45
CA PRO A 17 3.18 4.59 13.73
C PRO A 17 2.99 6.11 13.49
N ASP A 18 3.88 6.95 14.02
CA ASP A 18 3.77 8.40 13.90
C ASP A 18 4.44 8.92 12.62
N ARG A 19 3.60 9.12 11.60
CA ARG A 19 3.79 9.96 10.41
C ARG A 19 5.13 9.81 9.68
N MET A 20 5.19 8.83 8.79
CA MET A 20 5.95 9.02 7.56
C MET A 20 5.19 10.06 6.73
N ILE A 21 5.74 11.26 6.60
CA ILE A 21 5.17 12.31 5.76
C ILE A 21 5.36 11.87 4.31
N ILE A 22 4.26 11.59 3.61
CA ILE A 22 4.28 11.18 2.19
C ILE A 22 3.93 12.41 1.36
N GLU A 23 4.90 12.93 0.63
CA GLU A 23 4.75 14.14 -0.20
C GLU A 23 4.32 13.80 -1.63
N GLU A 24 3.99 14.80 -2.46
CA GLU A 24 3.53 14.59 -3.84
C GLU A 24 4.59 13.87 -4.70
N GLU A 25 5.87 14.09 -4.40
CA GLU A 25 7.03 13.55 -5.12
C GLU A 25 7.22 12.04 -4.87
N ASP A 26 6.65 11.52 -3.78
CA ASP A 26 6.64 10.09 -3.44
C ASP A 26 5.63 9.28 -4.28
N PHE A 27 4.85 9.95 -5.12
CA PHE A 27 3.87 9.32 -5.99
C PHE A 27 4.37 9.25 -7.43
N CYS A 28 3.89 8.23 -8.13
CA CYS A 28 4.11 8.05 -9.56
C CYS A 28 2.77 7.75 -10.23
N CYS A 29 2.71 7.93 -11.55
CA CYS A 29 1.51 7.60 -12.30
C CYS A 29 1.30 6.09 -12.31
N LEU A 30 0.06 5.65 -12.05
CA LEU A 30 -0.34 4.24 -12.03
C LEU A 30 -0.99 3.76 -13.34
N ASN A 31 -1.12 4.64 -14.33
CA ASN A 31 -1.65 4.29 -15.64
C ASN A 31 -0.52 3.75 -16.54
N GLU A 32 -0.55 2.45 -16.85
CA GLU A 32 0.46 1.77 -17.69
C GLU A 32 0.63 2.37 -19.08
N LYS A 33 -0.40 3.06 -19.60
CA LYS A 33 -0.35 3.73 -20.91
C LYS A 33 0.27 5.13 -20.85
N CYS A 34 0.58 5.64 -19.65
CA CYS A 34 1.15 6.97 -19.47
C CYS A 34 2.66 6.96 -19.76
N PRO A 35 3.21 7.96 -20.47
CA PRO A 35 4.66 8.05 -20.68
C PRO A 35 5.43 8.24 -19.36
N ASP A 36 4.78 8.80 -18.34
CA ASP A 36 5.31 8.93 -16.98
C ASP A 36 4.85 7.81 -16.04
N TYR A 37 4.38 6.68 -16.60
CA TYR A 37 4.03 5.51 -15.82
C TYR A 37 5.22 5.14 -14.94
N ASN A 38 4.94 4.97 -13.64
CA ASN A 38 5.90 4.42 -12.69
C ASN A 38 7.19 5.23 -12.48
N LYS A 39 7.25 6.48 -12.93
CA LYS A 39 8.38 7.40 -12.68
C LYS A 39 8.11 8.24 -11.42
N LYS A 40 8.95 8.09 -10.38
CA LYS A 40 8.92 8.95 -9.18
C LYS A 40 9.61 10.29 -9.47
N GLY A 41 9.24 11.34 -8.75
CA GLY A 41 9.90 12.66 -8.87
C GLY A 41 9.69 13.38 -10.21
N ALA A 42 8.81 12.88 -11.09
CA ALA A 42 8.54 13.49 -12.40
C ALA A 42 7.67 14.76 -12.33
N ALA A 43 7.35 15.26 -11.12
CA ALA A 43 6.50 16.43 -10.85
C ALA A 43 5.11 16.40 -11.55
N ASN A 44 4.71 15.23 -12.02
CA ASN A 44 3.49 15.01 -12.80
C ASN A 44 2.28 14.68 -11.93
N ILE A 45 2.46 14.44 -10.63
CA ILE A 45 1.36 14.19 -9.70
C ILE A 45 0.96 15.49 -9.00
N LYS A 46 -0.32 15.62 -8.69
CA LYS A 46 -0.85 16.64 -7.78
C LYS A 46 -2.00 16.08 -6.94
N ILE A 47 -2.23 16.66 -5.78
CA ILE A 47 -3.45 16.44 -5.00
C ILE A 47 -4.63 17.11 -5.72
N HIS A 48 -5.64 16.32 -6.08
CA HIS A 48 -6.85 16.81 -6.72
C HIS A 48 -7.95 17.11 -5.70
N SER A 49 -8.14 16.20 -4.76
CA SER A 49 -9.16 16.33 -3.71
C SER A 49 -8.84 15.40 -2.54
N THR A 50 -9.56 15.56 -1.43
CA THR A 50 -9.46 14.70 -0.26
C THR A 50 -10.81 14.06 0.05
N TYR A 51 -10.80 12.82 0.54
CA TYR A 51 -12.01 12.05 0.81
C TYR A 51 -11.86 11.12 2.03
N GLY A 52 -12.93 10.41 2.36
CA GLY A 52 -12.99 9.49 3.49
C GLY A 52 -13.30 10.19 4.82
N LYS A 53 -13.25 9.43 5.92
CA LYS A 53 -13.53 9.95 7.26
C LYS A 53 -12.51 11.05 7.60
N HIS A 54 -13.00 12.24 7.95
CA HIS A 54 -12.18 13.43 8.22
C HIS A 54 -11.29 13.87 7.04
N ALA A 55 -11.66 13.56 5.80
CA ALA A 55 -10.91 13.97 4.60
C ALA A 55 -9.42 13.61 4.63
N ARG A 56 -9.07 12.48 5.28
CA ARG A 56 -7.68 12.06 5.49
C ARG A 56 -7.04 11.38 4.28
N ILE A 57 -7.82 11.02 3.26
CA ILE A 57 -7.33 10.27 2.10
C ILE A 57 -7.24 11.20 0.90
N ARG A 58 -6.07 11.28 0.27
CA ARG A 58 -5.88 12.10 -0.94
C ARG A 58 -6.28 11.32 -2.19
N MET A 59 -7.01 11.99 -3.07
CA MET A 59 -7.18 11.63 -4.47
C MET A 59 -6.16 12.39 -5.30
N LEU A 60 -5.38 11.66 -6.07
CA LEU A 60 -4.28 12.19 -6.86
C LEU A 60 -4.68 12.25 -8.31
N LYS A 61 -4.13 13.23 -9.03
CA LYS A 61 -4.28 13.36 -10.47
C LYS A 61 -2.91 13.41 -11.13
N CYS A 62 -2.71 12.61 -12.16
CA CYS A 62 -1.58 12.76 -13.06
C CYS A 62 -1.86 13.90 -14.05
N LYS A 63 -0.96 14.88 -14.13
CA LYS A 63 -1.03 16.03 -15.05
C LYS A 63 -0.79 15.62 -16.50
N THR A 64 -0.10 14.50 -16.73
CA THR A 64 0.28 14.04 -18.09
C THR A 64 -0.83 13.28 -18.80
N CYS A 65 -1.55 12.42 -18.08
CA CYS A 65 -2.58 11.55 -18.67
C CYS A 65 -3.97 11.73 -18.06
N ASP A 66 -4.14 12.73 -17.19
CA ASP A 66 -5.38 13.06 -16.48
C ASP A 66 -6.01 11.95 -15.63
N SER A 67 -5.33 10.82 -15.46
CA SER A 67 -5.82 9.72 -14.63
C SER A 67 -5.89 10.10 -13.15
N PHE A 68 -6.92 9.57 -12.47
CA PHE A 68 -7.13 9.73 -11.04
C PHE A 68 -6.84 8.42 -10.30
N PHE A 69 -6.22 8.53 -9.14
CA PHE A 69 -6.02 7.38 -8.26
C PHE A 69 -5.93 7.81 -6.80
N SER A 70 -6.44 6.95 -5.93
CA SER A 70 -6.27 7.11 -4.48
C SER A 70 -4.80 7.05 -4.12
N GLU A 71 -4.36 7.86 -3.15
CA GLU A 71 -3.03 7.72 -2.57
C GLU A 71 -2.78 6.35 -1.94
N ARG A 72 -3.87 5.69 -1.48
CA ARG A 72 -3.83 4.34 -0.91
C ARG A 72 -3.83 3.27 -1.98
N LYS A 73 -4.06 3.59 -3.26
CA LYS A 73 -4.02 2.60 -4.34
C LYS A 73 -2.69 1.86 -4.25
N ASN A 74 -2.71 0.55 -4.50
CA ASN A 74 -1.52 -0.28 -4.41
C ASN A 74 -0.92 -0.33 -2.98
N THR A 75 -1.77 -0.28 -1.94
CA THR A 75 -1.39 -0.54 -0.53
C THR A 75 -2.41 -1.49 0.13
N LEU A 76 -2.08 -2.03 1.30
CA LEU A 76 -2.97 -2.87 2.11
C LEU A 76 -4.21 -2.12 2.63
N PHE A 77 -4.14 -0.79 2.71
CA PHE A 77 -5.23 0.06 3.18
C PHE A 77 -6.26 0.38 2.08
N TYR A 78 -5.98 0.03 0.83
CA TYR A 78 -6.88 0.28 -0.29
C TYR A 78 -8.15 -0.58 -0.19
N ASN A 79 -9.33 0.05 -0.29
CA ASN A 79 -10.63 -0.63 -0.21
C ASN A 79 -10.85 -1.48 1.06
N CYS A 80 -10.07 -1.25 2.11
CA CYS A 80 -10.28 -1.88 3.40
C CYS A 80 -11.12 -0.97 4.30
N ARG A 81 -12.15 -1.53 4.94
CA ARG A 81 -13.04 -0.81 5.85
C ARG A 81 -12.60 -0.86 7.31
N LEU A 82 -11.64 -1.74 7.62
CA LEU A 82 -11.06 -1.81 8.95
C LEU A 82 -10.26 -0.54 9.24
N PRO A 83 -10.26 -0.04 10.48
CA PRO A 83 -9.33 0.98 10.93
C PRO A 83 -7.88 0.55 10.65
N GLU A 84 -7.01 1.50 10.28
CA GLU A 84 -5.60 1.21 9.96
C GLU A 84 -4.88 0.47 11.09
N GLY A 85 -5.12 0.87 12.35
CA GLY A 85 -4.53 0.20 13.52
C GLY A 85 -4.91 -1.29 13.60
N GLN A 86 -6.17 -1.63 13.30
CA GLN A 86 -6.62 -3.03 13.27
C GLN A 86 -6.01 -3.81 12.09
N ILE A 87 -5.84 -3.15 10.93
CA ILE A 87 -5.16 -3.76 9.78
C ILE A 87 -3.72 -4.12 10.15
N THR A 88 -2.99 -3.15 10.71
CA THR A 88 -1.59 -3.34 11.16
C THR A 88 -1.47 -4.43 12.21
N GLU A 89 -2.37 -4.44 13.20
CA GLU A 89 -2.40 -5.48 14.24
C GLU A 89 -2.60 -6.87 13.63
N ILE A 90 -3.59 -7.03 12.74
CA ILE A 90 -3.85 -8.33 12.09
C ILE A 90 -2.63 -8.77 11.27
N ILE A 91 -2.05 -7.88 10.46
CA ILE A 91 -0.88 -8.21 9.63
C ILE A 91 0.30 -8.64 10.51
N ASN A 92 0.54 -7.95 11.64
CA ASN A 92 1.59 -8.33 12.58
C ASN A 92 1.37 -9.71 13.18
N LEU A 93 0.13 -10.03 13.56
CA LEU A 93 -0.22 -11.35 14.10
C LEU A 93 -0.10 -12.46 13.02
N LEU A 94 -0.49 -12.16 11.78
CA LEU A 94 -0.31 -13.06 10.64
C LEU A 94 1.18 -13.32 10.37
N GLY A 95 2.02 -12.29 10.38
CA GLY A 95 3.47 -12.40 10.20
C GLY A 95 4.15 -13.23 11.29
N ARG A 96 3.57 -13.27 12.50
CA ARG A 96 3.98 -14.16 13.60
C ARG A 96 3.44 -15.59 13.49
N GLY A 97 2.74 -15.92 12.41
CA GLY A 97 2.20 -17.26 12.15
C GLY A 97 0.90 -17.59 12.91
N TYR A 98 0.15 -16.59 13.40
CA TYR A 98 -1.08 -16.87 14.16
C TYR A 98 -2.24 -17.21 13.22
N SER A 99 -3.01 -18.24 13.59
CA SER A 99 -4.22 -18.62 12.84
C SER A 99 -5.32 -17.56 12.97
N ILE A 100 -6.20 -17.49 11.96
CA ILE A 100 -7.38 -16.60 11.96
C ILE A 100 -8.22 -16.75 13.23
N ARG A 101 -8.36 -17.99 13.74
CA ARG A 101 -9.10 -18.27 14.98
C ARG A 101 -8.42 -17.65 16.20
N LYS A 102 -7.08 -17.73 16.28
CA LYS A 102 -6.31 -17.13 17.37
C LYS A 102 -6.38 -15.60 17.32
N ILE A 103 -6.26 -15.01 16.13
CA ILE A 103 -6.38 -13.56 15.93
C ILE A 103 -7.76 -13.07 16.36
N HIS A 104 -8.83 -13.75 15.95
CA HIS A 104 -10.19 -13.42 16.36
C HIS A 104 -10.35 -13.43 17.89
N ARG A 105 -9.82 -14.45 18.58
CA ARG A 105 -9.88 -14.53 20.05
C ARG A 105 -9.11 -13.40 20.75
N LEU A 106 -7.98 -12.97 20.20
CA LEU A 106 -7.14 -11.92 20.78
C LEU A 106 -7.70 -10.51 20.54
N THR A 107 -8.26 -10.27 19.36
CA THR A 107 -8.63 -8.91 18.90
C THR A 107 -10.14 -8.63 18.93
N GLY A 108 -10.97 -9.68 19.01
CA GLY A 108 -12.43 -9.59 18.85
C GLY A 108 -12.89 -9.33 17.41
N ILE A 109 -11.98 -9.09 16.46
CA ILE A 109 -12.32 -8.78 15.07
C ILE A 109 -12.92 -10.02 14.39
N SER A 110 -13.98 -9.84 13.60
CA SER A 110 -14.67 -10.96 12.95
C SER A 110 -13.73 -11.78 12.06
N ARG A 111 -13.87 -13.11 12.10
CA ARG A 111 -13.10 -14.04 11.25
C ARG A 111 -13.22 -13.71 9.76
N ASN A 112 -14.39 -13.22 9.32
CA ASN A 112 -14.62 -12.80 7.93
C ASN A 112 -13.79 -11.57 7.55
N ALA A 113 -13.70 -10.57 8.44
CA ALA A 113 -12.88 -9.39 8.20
C ALA A 113 -11.39 -9.76 8.15
N ILE A 114 -10.93 -10.62 9.06
CA ILE A 114 -9.55 -11.14 9.07
C ILE A 114 -9.27 -11.92 7.78
N SER A 115 -10.14 -12.84 7.37
CA SER A 115 -9.99 -13.62 6.15
C SER A 115 -9.93 -12.73 4.89
N ARG A 116 -10.81 -11.73 4.78
CA ARG A 116 -10.74 -10.76 3.67
C ARG A 116 -9.41 -10.01 3.65
N LEU A 117 -8.91 -9.61 4.82
CA LEU A 117 -7.62 -8.95 4.91
C LEU A 117 -6.48 -9.88 4.49
N VAL A 118 -6.49 -11.16 4.88
CA VAL A 118 -5.52 -12.17 4.42
C VAL A 118 -5.47 -12.22 2.90
N HIS A 119 -6.61 -12.25 2.21
CA HIS A 119 -6.63 -12.26 0.75
C HIS A 119 -6.08 -10.97 0.12
N ILE A 120 -6.39 -9.82 0.71
CA ILE A 120 -5.83 -8.52 0.28
C ILE A 120 -4.31 -8.53 0.45
N THR A 121 -3.83 -8.99 1.60
CA THR A 121 -2.41 -9.10 1.91
C THR A 121 -1.69 -10.03 0.95
N ALA A 122 -2.23 -11.23 0.70
CA ALA A 122 -1.64 -12.17 -0.24
C ALA A 122 -1.50 -11.56 -1.65
N ARG A 123 -2.55 -10.91 -2.16
CA ARG A 123 -2.49 -10.24 -3.47
C ARG A 123 -1.43 -9.14 -3.50
N TYR A 124 -1.39 -8.30 -2.47
CA TYR A 124 -0.41 -7.22 -2.36
C TYR A 124 1.02 -7.77 -2.30
N THR A 125 1.26 -8.79 -1.48
CA THR A 125 2.58 -9.42 -1.34
C THR A 125 3.03 -10.06 -2.64
N ASN A 126 2.16 -10.79 -3.35
CA ASN A 126 2.51 -11.38 -4.66
C ASN A 126 2.92 -10.30 -5.66
N GLN A 127 2.17 -9.20 -5.74
CA GLN A 127 2.50 -8.11 -6.62
C GLN A 127 3.81 -7.39 -6.19
N CYS A 128 4.14 -7.36 -4.89
CA CYS A 128 5.42 -6.82 -4.40
C CYS A 128 6.58 -7.70 -4.83
N ILE A 129 6.42 -9.01 -4.63
CA ILE A 129 7.40 -10.02 -5.00
C ILE A 129 7.67 -9.96 -6.52
N GLU A 130 6.64 -9.89 -7.34
CA GLU A 130 6.77 -9.74 -8.80
C GLU A 130 7.53 -8.46 -9.19
N CYS A 131 7.24 -7.33 -8.53
CA CYS A 131 7.97 -6.09 -8.79
C CYS A 131 9.46 -6.21 -8.40
N HIS A 132 9.72 -6.81 -7.24
CA HIS A 132 11.08 -6.97 -6.71
C HIS A 132 11.93 -7.93 -7.56
N PHE A 133 11.35 -9.03 -8.03
CA PHE A 133 12.05 -9.95 -8.94
C PHE A 133 12.45 -9.25 -10.25
N LYS A 134 11.58 -8.43 -10.83
CA LYS A 134 11.90 -7.67 -12.05
C LYS A 134 13.05 -6.68 -11.84
N GLU A 135 13.15 -6.08 -10.66
CA GLU A 135 14.27 -5.19 -10.30
C GLU A 135 15.57 -5.98 -10.23
N ILE A 136 15.58 -7.10 -9.49
CA ILE A 136 16.74 -8.00 -9.41
C ILE A 136 17.19 -8.48 -10.80
N GLU A 137 16.25 -8.90 -11.66
CA GLU A 137 16.57 -9.34 -13.02
C GLU A 137 17.19 -8.24 -13.89
N ASN A 138 16.80 -6.97 -13.67
CA ASN A 138 17.39 -5.85 -14.39
C ASN A 138 18.81 -5.54 -13.88
N ASP A 139 19.04 -5.67 -12.57
CA ASP A 139 20.35 -5.46 -11.96
C ASP A 139 21.38 -6.52 -12.38
N ILE A 140 20.94 -7.76 -12.64
CA ILE A 140 21.79 -8.87 -13.12
C ILE A 140 22.16 -8.73 -14.61
N LYS A 141 21.36 -7.99 -15.39
CA LYS A 141 21.57 -7.82 -16.85
C LYS A 141 22.52 -6.67 -17.21
N ILE A 142 23.16 -6.07 -16.20
CA ILE A 142 24.22 -5.04 -16.31
C ILE A 142 25.57 -5.73 -16.11
#